data_AF-A0A0B7NX12-F1
#
_entry.id   AF-A0A0B7NX12-F1
#
_cell.length_a   1.000
_cell.length_b   1.000
_cell.length_c   1.000
_cell.angle_alpha   90.00
_cell.angle_beta   90.00
_cell.angle_gamma   90.00
#
_symmetry.space_group_name_H-M   'P 1'
#
loop_
_entity.id
_entity.type
_entity.pdbx_description
1 polymer ?
#
loop_
_entity_poly.entity_id
_entity_poly.type
_entity_poly.pdbx_seq_one_letter_code
_entity_poly.pdbx_strand_id
1 'polypeptide(L)'
;MKLDEKHSIEEQIYMEEEDNAQHQHRWTWVRRFILSIILITCAMQSFYYVNDDTQDIFTSTVTDITQNSKKSHIVLHTGFPPTQDISGLPIEYGKAAATAFSPNPSNTKKQIDMKHLRTNDESWWDRLFPNSHVHLVSVQMPVVGKKTNSVNATLSICASKRSKFGPNSPQIPDLTKCVNSASVQTQDVDPEDLFGVLEWVPDTTIVLKKSKMYWLVVQAPSQDAAFEWVYAQGGSNHYGTAYETELGWEFKLEGEPIPSAMLMVDDHVKN
;
A
#
# COMPACT_ATOMS: atom_id res chain seq x y z
N MET A 1 -74.35 31.24 41.50
CA MET A 1 -73.90 32.55 41.01
C MET A 1 -72.40 32.41 40.78
N LYS A 2 -71.97 32.37 39.51
CA LYS A 2 -70.58 32.17 39.10
C LYS A 2 -69.83 33.49 39.28
N LEU A 3 -68.71 33.47 40.00
CA LEU A 3 -67.81 34.61 40.12
C LEU A 3 -66.62 34.34 39.21
N ASP A 4 -66.48 35.25 38.24
CA ASP A 4 -65.53 35.23 37.15
C ASP A 4 -64.07 35.29 37.65
N GLU A 5 -63.30 34.30 37.23
CA GLU A 5 -61.85 34.21 37.38
C GLU A 5 -61.22 35.07 36.28
N LYS A 6 -61.01 36.35 36.58
CA LYS A 6 -60.39 37.31 35.66
C LYS A 6 -58.91 37.43 36.02
N HIS A 7 -58.08 36.56 35.44
CA HIS A 7 -56.62 36.68 35.52
C HIS A 7 -56.15 38.02 34.94
N SER A 8 -55.13 38.60 35.57
CA SER A 8 -54.46 39.81 35.11
C SER A 8 -53.83 39.56 33.73
N ILE A 9 -53.90 40.55 32.83
CA ILE A 9 -53.32 40.48 31.48
C ILE A 9 -51.81 40.15 31.55
N GLU A 10 -51.13 40.57 32.62
CA GLU A 10 -49.71 40.28 32.84
C GLU A 10 -49.44 38.81 33.19
N GLU A 11 -50.35 38.13 33.91
CA GLU A 11 -50.22 36.69 34.20
C GLU A 11 -50.49 35.83 32.95
N GLN A 12 -51.36 36.29 32.05
CA GLN A 12 -51.62 35.60 30.78
C GLN A 12 -50.43 35.67 29.82
N ILE A 13 -49.74 36.82 29.76
CA ILE A 13 -48.54 37.00 28.93
C ILE A 13 -47.38 36.12 29.43
N TYR A 14 -47.20 36.02 30.75
CA TYR A 14 -46.11 35.21 31.34
C TYR A 14 -46.31 33.71 31.12
N MET A 15 -47.55 33.23 31.23
CA MET A 15 -47.89 31.83 30.96
C MET A 15 -47.79 31.50 29.46
N GLU A 16 -48.12 32.44 28.56
CA GLU A 16 -48.00 32.26 27.11
C GLU A 16 -46.54 32.24 26.63
N GLU A 17 -45.62 32.97 27.30
CA GLU A 17 -44.18 32.89 27.03
C GLU A 17 -43.55 31.56 27.51
N GLU A 18 -43.92 31.06 28.69
CA GLU A 18 -43.42 29.77 29.18
C GLU A 18 -43.90 28.59 28.33
N ASP A 19 -45.19 28.58 27.93
CA ASP A 19 -45.74 27.55 27.05
C ASP A 19 -45.07 27.58 25.66
N ASN A 20 -44.82 28.76 25.09
CA ASN A 20 -44.13 28.89 23.80
C ASN A 20 -42.66 28.42 23.87
N ALA A 21 -41.95 28.69 24.97
CA ALA A 21 -40.57 28.22 25.17
C ALA A 21 -40.51 26.69 25.31
N GLN A 22 -41.45 26.10 26.05
CA GLN A 22 -41.54 24.65 26.19
C GLN A 22 -41.93 23.97 24.86
N HIS A 23 -42.81 24.61 24.08
CA HIS A 23 -43.22 24.10 22.78
C HIS A 23 -42.07 24.14 21.75
N GLN A 24 -41.26 25.20 21.74
CA GLN A 24 -40.07 25.31 20.89
C GLN A 24 -39.01 24.27 21.23
N HIS A 25 -38.77 24.01 22.52
CA HIS A 25 -37.80 22.98 22.93
C HIS A 25 -38.25 21.58 22.47
N ARG A 26 -39.53 21.23 22.65
CA ARG A 26 -40.10 19.97 22.15
C ARG A 26 -40.00 19.84 20.63
N TRP A 27 -40.25 20.93 19.90
CA TRP A 27 -40.18 20.93 18.44
C TRP A 27 -38.74 20.76 17.91
N THR A 28 -37.76 21.29 18.65
CA THR A 28 -36.34 21.14 18.32
C THR A 28 -35.88 19.69 18.44
N TRP A 29 -36.37 18.97 19.46
CA TRP A 29 -36.10 17.54 19.64
C TRP A 29 -36.74 16.69 18.54
N VAL A 30 -37.99 16.97 18.17
CA VAL A 30 -38.68 16.30 17.06
C VAL A 30 -37.94 16.52 15.74
N ARG A 31 -37.48 17.75 15.47
CA ARG A 31 -36.71 18.06 14.26
C ARG A 31 -35.37 17.31 14.21
N ARG A 32 -34.66 17.18 15.34
CA ARG A 32 -33.42 16.40 15.43
C ARG A 32 -33.66 14.90 15.23
N PHE A 33 -34.77 14.37 15.76
CA PHE A 33 -35.14 12.97 15.58
C PHE A 33 -35.49 12.63 14.12
N ILE A 34 -36.27 13.49 13.46
CA ILE A 34 -36.60 13.34 12.03
C ILE A 34 -35.32 13.37 11.17
N LEU A 35 -34.41 14.31 11.42
CA LEU A 35 -33.14 14.38 10.69
C LEU A 35 -32.28 13.13 10.91
N SER A 36 -32.26 12.57 12.12
CA SER A 36 -31.55 11.32 12.40
C SER A 36 -32.12 10.14 11.63
N ILE A 37 -33.45 10.04 11.52
CA ILE A 37 -34.09 8.98 10.73
C ILE A 37 -33.72 9.11 9.25
N ILE A 38 -33.80 10.33 8.70
CA ILE A 38 -33.44 10.59 7.29
C ILE A 38 -31.99 10.19 7.00
N LEU A 39 -31.06 10.54 7.90
CA LEU A 39 -29.64 10.21 7.76
C LEU A 39 -29.39 8.70 7.80
N ILE A 40 -30.09 7.99 8.68
CA ILE A 40 -30.03 6.51 8.77
C ILE A 40 -30.63 5.87 7.50
N THR A 41 -31.76 6.38 7.00
CA THR A 41 -32.33 5.87 5.75
C THR A 41 -31.44 6.14 4.55
N CYS A 42 -30.80 7.31 4.44
CA CYS A 42 -29.82 7.58 3.38
C CYS A 42 -28.61 6.66 3.48
N ALA A 43 -28.07 6.44 4.68
CA ALA A 43 -26.97 5.50 4.89
C ALA A 43 -27.37 4.08 4.47
N MET A 44 -28.53 3.59 4.93
CA MET A 44 -29.06 2.27 4.55
C MET A 44 -29.26 2.15 3.03
N GLN A 45 -29.79 3.18 2.37
CA GLN A 45 -30.01 3.18 0.92
C GLN A 45 -28.70 3.20 0.14
N SER A 46 -27.66 3.88 0.64
CA SER A 46 -26.30 3.81 0.08
C SER A 46 -25.64 2.44 0.27
N PHE A 47 -25.91 1.73 1.37
CA PHE A 47 -25.41 0.36 1.55
C PHE A 47 -26.20 -0.68 0.76
N TYR A 48 -27.51 -0.48 0.55
CA TYR A 48 -28.34 -1.39 -0.25
C TYR A 48 -28.08 -1.25 -1.77
N TYR A 49 -27.85 -0.02 -2.28
CA TYR A 49 -27.58 0.19 -3.72
C TYR A 49 -26.18 -0.31 -4.15
N VAL A 50 -25.25 -0.48 -3.22
CA VAL A 50 -23.91 -1.06 -3.50
C VAL A 50 -23.94 -2.59 -3.56
N ASN A 51 -25.03 -3.23 -3.09
CA ASN A 51 -25.10 -4.69 -2.99
C ASN A 51 -25.94 -5.36 -4.09
N ASP A 52 -26.59 -4.60 -4.98
CA ASP A 52 -27.53 -5.15 -5.98
C ASP A 52 -26.94 -5.34 -7.41
N ASP A 53 -25.68 -4.95 -7.66
CA ASP A 53 -25.01 -5.12 -8.97
C ASP A 53 -24.05 -6.33 -9.02
N THR A 54 -24.16 -7.30 -8.08
CA THR A 54 -23.29 -8.50 -8.06
C THR A 54 -24.03 -9.83 -8.05
N GLN A 55 -25.09 -9.93 -8.85
CA GLN A 55 -25.54 -11.21 -9.39
C GLN A 55 -25.86 -11.04 -10.87
N ASP A 56 -24.92 -11.36 -11.75
CA ASP A 56 -25.17 -12.38 -12.78
C ASP A 56 -23.94 -12.70 -13.66
N ILE A 57 -23.79 -14.01 -13.88
CA ILE A 57 -23.09 -14.69 -14.98
C ILE A 57 -21.57 -14.89 -14.83
N PHE A 58 -21.26 -15.95 -14.08
CA PHE A 58 -20.16 -16.86 -14.39
C PHE A 58 -20.47 -17.59 -15.71
N THR A 59 -19.74 -17.32 -16.79
CA THR A 59 -19.54 -18.31 -17.86
C THR A 59 -18.16 -18.11 -18.48
N SER A 60 -17.29 -19.07 -18.24
CA SER A 60 -15.95 -19.15 -18.81
C SER A 60 -16.00 -19.30 -20.32
N THR A 61 -15.32 -18.41 -21.06
CA THR A 61 -14.66 -18.79 -22.31
C THR A 61 -13.51 -17.83 -22.62
N VAL A 62 -12.33 -18.42 -22.78
CA VAL A 62 -11.12 -17.83 -23.33
C VAL A 62 -11.43 -17.22 -24.70
N THR A 63 -11.28 -15.90 -24.83
CA THR A 63 -10.74 -15.24 -26.03
C THR A 63 -10.41 -13.79 -25.72
N ASP A 64 -9.13 -13.49 -25.91
CA ASP A 64 -8.47 -12.22 -26.12
C ASP A 64 -9.30 -11.01 -26.62
N ILE A 65 -8.88 -9.84 -26.11
CA ILE A 65 -8.96 -8.50 -26.73
C ILE A 65 -10.36 -7.87 -26.80
N THR A 66 -10.75 -7.12 -25.75
CA THR A 66 -11.08 -5.67 -25.77
C THR A 66 -11.86 -5.26 -24.52
N GLN A 67 -11.17 -4.73 -23.50
CA GLN A 67 -11.73 -3.77 -22.53
C GLN A 67 -10.58 -3.16 -21.71
N ASN A 68 -10.16 -1.93 -22.05
CA ASN A 68 -9.35 -0.99 -21.25
C ASN A 68 -8.46 -1.58 -20.14
N SER A 69 -7.43 -2.36 -20.49
CA SER A 69 -6.39 -2.71 -19.51
C SER A 69 -5.61 -1.44 -19.16
N LYS A 70 -5.83 -0.85 -17.99
CA LYS A 70 -4.92 0.16 -17.44
C LYS A 70 -3.52 -0.45 -17.44
N LYS A 71 -2.55 0.27 -18.01
CA LYS A 71 -1.18 -0.20 -18.18
C LYS A 71 -0.49 -0.20 -16.82
N SER A 72 0.06 -1.34 -16.40
CA SER A 72 0.86 -1.40 -15.17
C SER A 72 2.11 -0.52 -15.25
N HIS A 73 2.48 0.06 -14.12
CA HIS A 73 3.58 1.02 -14.02
C HIS A 73 4.67 0.54 -13.07
N ILE A 74 5.91 0.93 -13.34
CA ILE A 74 7.08 0.51 -12.56
C ILE A 74 7.37 1.51 -11.44
N VAL A 75 7.42 1.05 -10.17
CA VAL A 75 7.72 1.88 -8.98
C VAL A 75 9.12 1.70 -8.43
N LEU A 76 9.75 0.57 -8.74
CA LEU A 76 11.17 0.33 -8.49
C LEU A 76 11.74 -0.28 -9.76
N HIS A 77 12.85 0.28 -10.24
CA HIS A 77 13.60 -0.26 -11.36
C HIS A 77 15.08 0.02 -11.14
N THR A 78 15.82 -0.95 -10.60
CA THR A 78 17.25 -0.81 -10.36
C THR A 78 18.03 -1.64 -11.38
N GLY A 79 18.57 -0.98 -12.42
CA GLY A 79 19.55 -1.56 -13.36
C GLY A 79 19.20 -2.91 -13.99
N PHE A 80 17.94 -3.09 -14.41
CA PHE A 80 17.47 -4.26 -15.15
C PHE A 80 17.37 -3.96 -16.67
N PRO A 81 17.75 -4.88 -17.57
CA PRO A 81 18.47 -6.14 -17.32
C PRO A 81 19.96 -5.88 -16.98
N PRO A 82 20.64 -6.81 -16.28
CA PRO A 82 22.06 -6.68 -15.94
C PRO A 82 22.97 -6.88 -17.16
N THR A 83 24.18 -6.29 -17.14
CA THR A 83 25.22 -6.49 -18.15
C THR A 83 26.11 -7.71 -17.88
N GLN A 84 26.93 -8.12 -18.85
CA GLN A 84 27.93 -9.19 -18.70
C GLN A 84 28.87 -8.90 -17.51
N ASP A 85 29.31 -9.97 -16.83
CA ASP A 85 29.96 -10.01 -15.50
C ASP A 85 29.00 -9.79 -14.30
N ILE A 86 28.05 -10.70 -14.16
CA ILE A 86 27.00 -10.64 -13.13
C ILE A 86 27.57 -11.11 -11.79
N SER A 87 27.72 -10.16 -10.86
CA SER A 87 27.95 -10.43 -9.44
C SER A 87 26.71 -10.06 -8.63
N GLY A 88 26.46 -10.79 -7.55
CA GLY A 88 25.34 -10.48 -6.67
C GLY A 88 25.69 -10.49 -5.19
N LEU A 89 24.68 -10.13 -4.40
CA LEU A 89 24.68 -10.27 -2.95
C LEU A 89 24.31 -11.72 -2.61
N PRO A 90 25.21 -12.50 -1.98
CA PRO A 90 24.88 -13.86 -1.57
C PRO A 90 23.79 -13.86 -0.49
N ILE A 91 22.72 -14.60 -0.74
CA ILE A 91 21.62 -14.86 0.20
C ILE A 91 21.80 -16.28 0.73
N GLU A 92 22.43 -16.38 1.90
CA GLU A 92 22.62 -17.66 2.59
C GLU A 92 21.37 -18.05 3.38
N TYR A 93 21.30 -19.32 3.78
CA TYR A 93 20.23 -19.82 4.64
C TYR A 93 20.12 -19.05 5.94
N GLY A 94 18.89 -18.69 6.31
CA GLY A 94 18.59 -17.93 7.51
C GLY A 94 19.04 -16.46 7.45
N LYS A 95 19.55 -16.00 6.29
CA LYS A 95 19.86 -14.59 6.04
C LYS A 95 18.82 -13.98 5.11
N ALA A 96 18.60 -12.69 5.30
CA ALA A 96 17.72 -11.89 4.48
C ALA A 96 18.44 -10.66 3.95
N ALA A 97 18.04 -10.21 2.77
CA ALA A 97 18.40 -8.90 2.25
C ALA A 97 17.14 -8.11 1.91
N ALA A 98 17.22 -6.79 1.95
CA ALA A 98 16.09 -5.94 1.70
C ALA A 98 16.46 -4.67 0.93
N THR A 99 15.62 -4.28 -0.01
CA THR A 99 15.74 -2.99 -0.72
C THR A 99 14.50 -2.14 -0.45
N ALA A 100 14.71 -0.89 -0.04
CA ALA A 100 13.62 0.02 0.27
C ALA A 100 13.08 0.67 -1.01
N PHE A 101 11.78 0.92 -1.02
CA PHE A 101 11.11 1.65 -2.08
C PHE A 101 9.91 2.45 -1.54
N SER A 102 9.48 3.43 -2.32
CA SER A 102 8.24 4.18 -2.09
C SER A 102 7.41 4.11 -3.36
N PRO A 103 6.10 3.79 -3.29
CA PRO A 103 5.25 3.79 -4.48
C PRO A 103 5.20 5.16 -5.14
N ASN A 104 5.29 6.26 -4.37
CA ASN A 104 5.51 7.58 -4.93
C ASN A 104 7.02 7.86 -4.95
N PRO A 105 7.73 7.73 -6.10
CA PRO A 105 9.13 8.10 -6.19
C PRO A 105 9.23 9.60 -5.96
N SER A 106 9.63 10.01 -4.75
CA SER A 106 9.67 11.42 -4.38
C SER A 106 10.63 12.15 -5.31
N ASN A 107 10.12 13.13 -6.05
CA ASN A 107 10.98 14.12 -6.70
C ASN A 107 11.61 14.96 -5.58
N THR A 108 12.89 14.70 -5.31
CA THR A 108 13.84 15.52 -4.54
C THR A 108 13.73 15.53 -3.01
N LYS A 109 14.81 15.01 -2.37
CA LYS A 109 15.53 15.35 -1.10
C LYS A 109 14.81 15.89 0.15
N LYS A 110 13.51 16.16 0.14
CA LYS A 110 12.77 16.58 1.34
C LYS A 110 11.88 15.44 1.78
N GLN A 111 12.32 14.86 2.89
CA GLN A 111 11.54 14.12 3.87
C GLN A 111 10.05 14.44 3.74
N ILE A 112 9.26 13.40 3.46
CA ILE A 112 7.80 13.36 3.40
C ILE A 112 7.22 14.19 4.55
N ASP A 113 6.88 15.45 4.28
CA ASP A 113 6.21 16.34 5.23
C ASP A 113 4.79 16.58 4.72
N MET A 114 3.84 15.87 5.32
CA MET A 114 2.43 15.74 4.91
C MET A 114 1.58 17.01 5.16
N LYS A 115 2.15 18.22 5.04
CA LYS A 115 1.42 19.47 5.37
C LYS A 115 1.05 20.38 4.20
N HIS A 116 1.48 20.09 2.97
CA HIS A 116 1.16 20.93 1.81
C HIS A 116 0.43 20.17 0.70
N LEU A 117 -0.75 19.64 1.00
CA LEU A 117 -1.68 19.07 0.00
C LEU A 117 -2.66 20.12 -0.57
N ARG A 118 -2.33 21.41 -0.45
CA ARG A 118 -3.11 22.51 -1.03
C ARG A 118 -2.19 23.62 -1.50
N THR A 119 -1.46 23.39 -2.58
CA THR A 119 -1.10 24.37 -3.63
C THR A 119 -0.07 23.75 -4.60
N ASN A 120 -0.49 23.47 -5.84
CA ASN A 120 0.29 23.33 -7.07
C ASN A 120 1.48 22.35 -7.22
N ASP A 121 1.89 21.61 -6.19
CA ASP A 121 2.98 20.61 -6.30
C ASP A 121 2.46 19.18 -6.55
N GLU A 122 1.48 19.01 -7.45
CA GLU A 122 1.08 17.66 -7.88
C GLU A 122 2.20 17.03 -8.71
N SER A 123 2.84 16.00 -8.15
CA SER A 123 3.85 15.22 -8.87
C SER A 123 3.22 14.54 -10.10
N TRP A 124 4.02 14.28 -11.14
CA TRP A 124 3.57 13.51 -12.30
C TRP A 124 3.01 12.13 -11.89
N TRP A 125 3.53 11.57 -10.79
CA TRP A 125 3.05 10.33 -10.18
C TRP A 125 1.63 10.44 -9.61
N ASP A 126 1.31 11.57 -8.96
CA ASP A 126 -0.02 11.80 -8.40
C ASP A 126 -1.09 12.04 -9.48
N ARG A 127 -0.67 12.46 -10.68
CA ARG A 127 -1.55 12.55 -11.85
C ARG A 127 -1.86 11.19 -12.48
N LEU A 128 -0.89 10.28 -12.50
CA LEU A 128 -1.09 8.91 -13.02
C LEU A 128 -1.94 8.06 -12.07
N PHE A 129 -1.80 8.30 -10.77
CA PHE A 129 -2.50 7.55 -9.74
C PHE A 129 -3.31 8.53 -8.89
N PRO A 130 -4.56 8.87 -9.24
CA PRO A 130 -5.31 9.86 -8.46
C PRO A 130 -5.63 9.37 -7.03
N ASN A 131 -5.59 8.05 -6.80
CA ASN A 131 -5.82 7.46 -5.50
C ASN A 131 -4.58 7.55 -4.58
N SER A 132 -4.82 7.51 -3.26
CA SER A 132 -3.77 7.55 -2.24
C SER A 132 -2.98 6.24 -2.09
N HIS A 133 -3.36 5.22 -2.84
CA HIS A 133 -2.77 3.89 -2.82
C HIS A 133 -2.74 3.29 -4.23
N VAL A 134 -1.87 2.30 -4.39
CA VAL A 134 -1.70 1.47 -5.59
C VAL A 134 -1.70 0.01 -5.18
N HIS A 135 -1.92 -0.90 -6.12
CA HIS A 135 -1.90 -2.34 -5.88
C HIS A 135 -0.64 -2.94 -6.49
N LEU A 136 0.05 -3.81 -5.76
CA LEU A 136 1.16 -4.57 -6.33
C LEU A 136 0.63 -5.53 -7.40
N VAL A 137 1.28 -5.53 -8.56
CA VAL A 137 0.98 -6.43 -9.68
C VAL A 137 2.00 -7.56 -9.71
N SER A 138 3.28 -7.22 -9.77
CA SER A 138 4.36 -8.20 -9.82
C SER A 138 5.67 -7.66 -9.26
N VAL A 139 6.53 -8.59 -8.87
CA VAL A 139 7.91 -8.35 -8.49
C VAL A 139 8.79 -9.24 -9.34
N GLN A 140 9.80 -8.67 -9.99
CA GLN A 140 10.82 -9.41 -10.74
C GLN A 140 12.19 -9.10 -10.16
N MET A 141 12.98 -10.15 -9.94
CA MET A 141 14.27 -10.07 -9.27
C MET A 141 15.29 -10.96 -9.97
N PRO A 142 16.28 -10.39 -10.67
CA PRO A 142 17.38 -11.16 -11.24
C PRO A 142 18.24 -11.84 -10.17
N VAL A 143 18.56 -13.11 -10.40
CA VAL A 143 19.37 -13.94 -9.51
C VAL A 143 20.41 -14.73 -10.28
N VAL A 144 21.48 -15.11 -9.58
CA VAL A 144 22.50 -16.05 -10.07
C VAL A 144 22.62 -17.20 -9.09
N GLY A 145 22.81 -18.42 -9.59
CA GLY A 145 22.91 -19.60 -8.73
C GLY A 145 23.65 -20.76 -9.40
N LYS A 146 24.15 -21.69 -8.57
CA LYS A 146 24.84 -22.91 -9.06
C LYS A 146 23.93 -23.86 -9.86
N LYS A 147 22.61 -23.74 -9.66
CA LYS A 147 21.54 -24.43 -10.38
C LYS A 147 20.37 -23.45 -10.54
N THR A 148 20.38 -22.68 -11.62
CA THR A 148 19.36 -21.64 -11.89
C THR A 148 17.99 -22.20 -12.15
N ASN A 149 17.86 -23.44 -12.63
CA ASN A 149 16.59 -24.09 -12.95
C ASN A 149 15.66 -24.29 -11.74
N SER A 150 16.16 -24.04 -10.52
CA SER A 150 15.39 -24.25 -9.29
C SER A 150 15.85 -23.31 -8.16
N VAL A 151 16.16 -22.04 -8.46
CA VAL A 151 16.39 -21.08 -7.38
C VAL A 151 15.05 -20.87 -6.68
N ASN A 152 15.03 -21.12 -5.37
CA ASN A 152 13.84 -20.96 -4.56
C ASN A 152 14.09 -19.83 -3.54
N ALA A 153 13.21 -18.84 -3.51
CA ALA A 153 13.24 -17.79 -2.51
C ALA A 153 11.86 -17.51 -1.92
N THR A 154 11.85 -16.99 -0.70
CA THR A 154 10.70 -16.30 -0.12
C THR A 154 10.86 -14.80 -0.37
N LEU A 155 9.89 -14.20 -1.06
CA LEU A 155 9.83 -12.76 -1.29
C LEU A 155 8.75 -12.16 -0.40
N SER A 156 9.05 -11.03 0.23
CA SER A 156 8.11 -10.38 1.13
C SER A 156 8.09 -8.87 0.93
N ILE A 157 6.92 -8.25 1.05
CA ILE A 157 6.81 -6.80 1.14
C ILE A 157 6.46 -6.42 2.58
N CYS A 158 7.36 -5.66 3.19
CA CYS A 158 7.25 -5.25 4.59
C CYS A 158 7.07 -3.73 4.69
N ALA A 159 6.22 -3.29 5.61
CA ALA A 159 6.19 -1.88 5.99
C ALA A 159 7.49 -1.49 6.73
N SER A 160 7.90 -0.22 6.64
CA SER A 160 8.97 0.30 7.48
C SER A 160 8.55 0.39 8.96
N LYS A 161 9.44 0.00 9.88
CA LYS A 161 9.42 0.44 11.29
C LYS A 161 10.58 1.39 11.56
N ARG A 162 10.35 2.39 12.41
CA ARG A 162 11.45 3.20 12.95
C ARG A 162 12.18 2.42 14.02
N SER A 163 13.51 2.41 13.97
CA SER A 163 14.31 1.92 15.09
C SER A 163 14.02 2.77 16.34
N LYS A 164 14.10 2.16 17.54
CA LYS A 164 13.66 2.76 18.82
C LYS A 164 14.40 4.05 19.22
N PHE A 165 15.42 4.45 18.46
CA PHE A 165 16.32 5.56 18.78
C PHE A 165 15.95 6.89 18.07
N GLY A 166 14.74 7.39 18.32
CA GLY A 166 14.35 8.77 17.98
C GLY A 166 13.77 9.01 16.57
N PRO A 167 13.36 10.25 16.26
CA PRO A 167 12.63 10.59 15.03
C PRO A 167 13.46 10.51 13.74
N ASN A 168 14.79 10.54 13.86
CA ASN A 168 15.74 10.45 12.75
C ASN A 168 16.39 9.06 12.64
N SER A 169 15.86 8.07 13.36
CA SER A 169 16.38 6.71 13.29
C SER A 169 16.13 6.12 11.90
N PRO A 170 17.07 5.31 11.39
CA PRO A 170 16.90 4.72 10.08
C PRO A 170 15.71 3.74 10.10
N GLN A 171 14.94 3.75 9.03
CA GLN A 171 13.75 2.90 8.88
C GLN A 171 14.19 1.52 8.42
N ILE A 172 13.79 0.46 9.12
CA ILE A 172 14.13 -0.93 8.79
C ILE A 172 12.85 -1.72 8.46
N PRO A 173 12.97 -2.90 7.82
CA PRO A 173 11.83 -3.79 7.61
C PRO A 173 11.11 -4.15 8.93
N ASP A 174 9.77 -3.99 8.96
CA ASP A 174 8.91 -4.49 10.03
C ASP A 174 8.44 -5.91 9.71
N LEU A 175 9.19 -6.92 10.18
CA LEU A 175 8.88 -8.34 9.97
C LEU A 175 7.47 -8.75 10.44
N THR A 176 6.87 -8.00 11.36
CA THR A 176 5.50 -8.27 11.85
C THR A 176 4.41 -7.76 10.88
N LYS A 177 4.78 -6.96 9.89
CA LYS A 177 3.89 -6.35 8.90
C LYS A 177 4.39 -6.65 7.48
N CYS A 178 4.78 -7.89 7.27
CA CYS A 178 5.15 -8.40 5.95
C CYS A 178 4.00 -9.19 5.35
N VAL A 179 3.85 -9.06 4.04
CA VAL A 179 3.11 -10.01 3.22
C VAL A 179 4.15 -10.84 2.47
N ASN A 180 4.15 -12.14 2.71
CA ASN A 180 5.16 -13.06 2.19
C ASN A 180 4.57 -13.90 1.05
N SER A 181 5.40 -14.25 0.07
CA SER A 181 5.11 -15.32 -0.87
C SER A 181 5.36 -16.69 -0.24
N ALA A 182 4.78 -17.75 -0.79
CA ALA A 182 5.01 -19.11 -0.31
C ALA A 182 6.40 -19.64 -0.72
N SER A 183 6.73 -19.53 -1.99
CA SER A 183 8.01 -19.93 -2.59
C SER A 183 7.98 -19.48 -4.05
N VAL A 184 9.02 -18.79 -4.50
CA VAL A 184 9.13 -18.27 -5.86
C VAL A 184 10.27 -18.99 -6.55
N GLN A 185 10.04 -19.45 -7.76
CA GLN A 185 11.02 -20.13 -8.59
C GLN A 185 11.32 -19.31 -9.85
N THR A 186 12.48 -19.58 -10.44
CA THR A 186 12.89 -19.05 -11.74
C THR A 186 12.00 -19.61 -12.85
N GLN A 187 11.67 -18.79 -13.85
CA GLN A 187 10.92 -19.24 -15.03
C GLN A 187 11.87 -19.74 -16.12
N ASP A 188 11.60 -20.93 -16.66
CA ASP A 188 12.13 -21.52 -17.91
C ASP A 188 13.53 -21.03 -18.33
N VAL A 189 14.52 -21.36 -17.50
CA VAL A 189 15.93 -21.06 -17.77
C VAL A 189 16.59 -22.26 -18.43
N ASP A 190 17.45 -22.02 -19.41
CA ASP A 190 18.32 -23.04 -20.00
C ASP A 190 19.15 -23.70 -18.86
N PRO A 191 19.22 -25.04 -18.78
CA PRO A 191 20.04 -25.72 -17.79
C PRO A 191 21.50 -25.28 -17.71
N GLU A 192 22.02 -24.66 -18.76
CA GLU A 192 23.40 -24.17 -18.82
C GLU A 192 23.56 -22.70 -18.37
N ASP A 193 22.46 -21.94 -18.24
CA ASP A 193 22.50 -20.53 -17.88
C ASP A 193 22.68 -20.33 -16.37
N LEU A 194 23.66 -19.51 -15.97
CA LEU A 194 23.90 -19.15 -14.56
C LEU A 194 23.01 -17.99 -14.07
N PHE A 195 22.20 -17.42 -14.95
CA PHE A 195 21.31 -16.30 -14.68
C PHE A 195 19.84 -16.72 -14.74
N GLY A 196 19.02 -16.24 -13.80
CA GLY A 196 17.57 -16.42 -13.84
C GLY A 196 16.82 -15.20 -13.27
N VAL A 197 15.50 -15.19 -13.42
CA VAL A 197 14.62 -14.15 -12.85
C VAL A 197 13.59 -14.82 -11.96
N LEU A 198 13.56 -14.43 -10.69
CA LEU A 198 12.46 -14.77 -9.77
C LEU A 198 11.30 -13.80 -10.04
N GLU A 199 10.14 -14.34 -10.38
CA GLU A 199 8.92 -13.57 -10.58
C GLU A 199 7.85 -13.95 -9.56
N TRP A 200 7.35 -12.95 -8.83
CA TRP A 200 6.24 -13.11 -7.90
C TRP A 200 5.06 -12.24 -8.31
N VAL A 201 3.94 -12.92 -8.57
CA VAL A 201 2.60 -12.32 -8.71
C VAL A 201 1.82 -12.68 -7.44
N PRO A 202 1.35 -11.70 -6.64
CA PRO A 202 0.58 -12.00 -5.43
C PRO A 202 -0.75 -12.68 -5.72
N ASP A 203 -1.04 -13.78 -5.03
CA ASP A 203 -2.33 -14.47 -5.09
C ASP A 203 -3.48 -13.60 -4.54
N THR A 204 -3.15 -12.62 -3.70
CA THR A 204 -4.08 -11.68 -3.07
C THR A 204 -3.64 -10.25 -3.31
N THR A 205 -4.59 -9.32 -3.45
CA THR A 205 -4.29 -7.90 -3.66
C THR A 205 -3.48 -7.30 -2.51
N ILE A 206 -2.26 -6.84 -2.79
CA ILE A 206 -1.42 -6.12 -1.84
C ILE A 206 -1.56 -4.61 -2.06
N VAL A 207 -2.12 -3.91 -1.07
CA VAL A 207 -2.37 -2.47 -1.15
C VAL A 207 -1.19 -1.67 -0.58
N LEU A 208 -0.57 -0.85 -1.43
CA LEU A 208 0.57 -0.01 -1.08
C LEU A 208 0.14 1.46 -1.02
N LYS A 209 0.30 2.08 0.15
CA LYS A 209 0.01 3.50 0.35
C LYS A 209 1.15 4.34 -0.20
N LYS A 210 0.85 5.32 -1.04
CA LYS A 210 1.85 6.20 -1.66
C LYS A 210 2.69 7.00 -0.66
N SER A 211 2.11 7.34 0.49
CA SER A 211 2.76 8.14 1.53
C SER A 211 3.68 7.32 2.45
N LYS A 212 3.94 6.05 2.13
CA LYS A 212 4.69 5.12 2.98
C LYS A 212 5.87 4.52 2.23
N MET A 213 6.93 4.26 2.99
CA MET A 213 8.07 3.46 2.56
C MET A 213 7.82 1.98 2.88
N TYR A 214 8.23 1.14 1.95
CA TYR A 214 8.15 -0.31 2.01
C TYR A 214 9.52 -0.92 1.71
N TRP A 215 9.67 -2.19 2.08
CA TRP A 215 10.87 -2.99 1.85
C TRP A 215 10.50 -4.24 1.08
N LEU A 216 11.16 -4.48 -0.06
CA LEU A 216 11.20 -5.80 -0.67
C LEU A 216 12.28 -6.60 0.07
N VAL A 217 11.87 -7.65 0.76
CA VAL A 217 12.74 -8.56 1.50
C VAL A 217 12.83 -9.89 0.74
N VAL A 218 14.04 -10.41 0.61
CA VAL A 218 14.33 -11.71 0.03
C VAL A 218 15.01 -12.61 1.06
N GLN A 219 14.60 -13.87 1.11
CA GLN A 219 15.13 -14.89 2.02
C GLN A 219 15.31 -16.22 1.29
N ALA A 220 16.41 -16.92 1.59
CA ALA A 220 16.63 -18.30 1.15
C ALA A 220 15.96 -19.27 2.14
N PRO A 221 15.00 -20.12 1.70
CA PRO A 221 14.20 -20.96 2.59
C PRO A 221 14.97 -22.17 3.15
N SER A 222 16.05 -22.59 2.48
CA SER A 222 16.86 -23.75 2.89
C SER A 222 18.34 -23.59 2.53
N GLN A 223 19.20 -24.40 3.15
CA GLN A 223 20.65 -24.38 2.94
C GLN A 223 21.09 -24.72 1.51
N ASP A 224 20.33 -25.56 0.83
CA ASP A 224 20.58 -25.94 -0.57
C ASP A 224 20.02 -24.91 -1.58
N ALA A 225 19.32 -23.88 -1.09
CA ALA A 225 18.71 -22.82 -1.90
C ALA A 225 19.50 -21.49 -1.81
N ALA A 226 20.80 -21.54 -1.56
CA ALA A 226 21.64 -20.34 -1.61
C ALA A 226 21.75 -19.82 -3.05
N PHE A 227 21.56 -18.50 -3.23
CA PHE A 227 21.68 -17.81 -4.52
C PHE A 227 22.23 -16.40 -4.31
N GLU A 228 22.56 -15.73 -5.40
CA GLU A 228 23.02 -14.36 -5.40
C GLU A 228 21.94 -13.45 -5.98
N TRP A 229 21.60 -12.37 -5.26
CA TRP A 229 20.75 -11.30 -5.76
C TRP A 229 21.60 -10.33 -6.58
N VAL A 230 21.38 -10.28 -7.89
CA VAL A 230 22.21 -9.52 -8.84
C VAL A 230 22.25 -8.03 -8.52
N TYR A 231 23.45 -7.43 -8.60
CA TYR A 231 23.61 -5.99 -8.47
C TYR A 231 23.23 -5.22 -9.75
N ALA A 232 22.67 -4.03 -9.57
CA ALA A 232 22.33 -3.11 -10.64
C ALA A 232 23.58 -2.38 -11.18
N GLN A 233 23.73 -2.32 -12.51
CA GLN A 233 24.76 -1.46 -13.11
C GLN A 233 24.28 -0.01 -13.15
N GLY A 234 24.95 0.88 -12.41
CA GLY A 234 24.67 2.33 -12.46
C GLY A 234 23.35 2.79 -11.84
N GLY A 235 22.69 1.96 -11.02
CA GLY A 235 21.49 2.34 -10.30
C GLY A 235 21.77 3.12 -9.02
N SER A 236 20.88 4.05 -8.67
CA SER A 236 20.84 4.63 -7.32
C SER A 236 19.51 4.28 -6.66
N ASN A 237 19.56 3.73 -5.44
CA ASN A 237 18.39 3.61 -4.58
C ASN A 237 18.52 4.66 -3.49
N HIS A 238 17.70 5.71 -3.58
CA HIS A 238 17.71 6.81 -2.62
C HIS A 238 17.18 6.42 -1.23
N TYR A 239 16.51 5.27 -1.09
CA TYR A 239 15.90 4.84 0.15
C TYR A 239 16.78 3.86 0.95
N GLY A 240 17.72 3.20 0.27
CA GLY A 240 18.72 2.34 0.90
C GLY A 240 18.47 0.83 0.77
N THR A 241 19.51 0.07 1.12
CA THR A 241 19.52 -1.40 1.16
C THR A 241 19.92 -1.83 2.56
N ALA A 242 19.37 -2.94 3.06
CA ALA A 242 19.69 -3.51 4.35
C ALA A 242 19.89 -5.03 4.26
N TYR A 243 20.69 -5.57 5.17
CA TYR A 243 20.96 -7.01 5.30
C TYR A 243 20.76 -7.46 6.74
N GLU A 244 20.27 -8.68 6.91
CA GLU A 244 20.06 -9.28 8.22
C GLU A 244 21.35 -9.94 8.71
N THR A 245 21.83 -9.51 9.88
CA THR A 245 22.94 -10.09 10.62
C THR A 245 22.45 -10.70 11.93
N GLU A 246 23.34 -11.40 12.65
CA GLU A 246 23.05 -11.92 13.99
C GLU A 246 22.64 -10.83 14.99
N LEU A 247 23.05 -9.58 14.75
CA LEU A 247 22.74 -8.41 15.58
C LEU A 247 21.48 -7.66 15.11
N GLY A 248 20.91 -8.04 13.97
CA GLY A 248 19.72 -7.45 13.38
C GLY A 248 19.95 -6.85 12.00
N TRP A 249 19.15 -5.87 11.61
CA TRP A 249 19.26 -5.23 10.29
C TRP A 249 20.40 -4.21 10.27
N GLU A 250 21.34 -4.40 9.35
CA GLU A 250 22.44 -3.49 9.07
C GLU A 250 22.24 -2.81 7.71
N PHE A 251 22.51 -1.50 7.65
CA PHE A 251 22.36 -0.72 6.42
C PHE A 251 23.61 -0.80 5.58
N LYS A 252 23.39 -0.84 4.26
CA LYS A 252 24.46 -0.71 3.28
C LYS A 252 24.94 0.73 3.19
N LEU A 253 26.25 0.94 3.04
CA LEU A 253 26.85 2.27 2.95
C LEU A 253 26.54 2.93 1.60
N GLU A 254 26.50 4.27 1.60
CA GLU A 254 26.33 5.05 0.38
C GLU A 254 27.50 4.81 -0.59
N GLY A 255 27.19 4.56 -1.86
CA GLY A 255 28.18 4.30 -2.92
C GLY A 255 28.45 2.81 -3.19
N GLU A 256 27.95 1.90 -2.36
CA GLU A 256 28.05 0.47 -2.66
C GLU A 256 26.98 0.01 -3.68
N PRO A 257 27.23 -1.09 -4.43
CA PRO A 257 26.27 -1.59 -5.42
C PRO A 257 24.90 -1.90 -4.82
N ILE A 258 23.82 -1.53 -5.51
CA ILE A 258 22.45 -1.83 -5.05
C ILE A 258 21.91 -3.09 -5.74
N PRO A 259 21.09 -3.91 -5.06
CA PRO A 259 20.46 -5.06 -5.70
C PRO A 259 19.43 -4.62 -6.77
N SER A 260 19.35 -5.38 -7.86
CA SER A 260 18.47 -5.15 -8.99
C SER A 260 17.07 -5.73 -8.74
N ALA A 261 16.02 -4.94 -8.93
CA ALA A 261 14.63 -5.40 -8.86
C ALA A 261 13.72 -4.51 -9.70
N MET A 262 12.63 -5.11 -10.16
CA MET A 262 11.52 -4.44 -10.82
C MET A 262 10.23 -4.69 -10.03
N LEU A 263 9.51 -3.63 -9.66
CA LEU A 263 8.20 -3.74 -9.04
C LEU A 263 7.18 -3.01 -9.88
N MET A 264 6.10 -3.72 -10.22
CA MET A 264 4.99 -3.20 -11.02
C MET A 264 3.76 -2.99 -10.13
N VAL A 265 3.04 -1.89 -10.37
CA VAL A 265 1.82 -1.54 -9.66
C VAL A 265 0.73 -1.06 -10.61
N ASP A 266 -0.51 -1.22 -10.15
CA ASP A 266 -1.71 -0.70 -10.80
C ASP A 266 -2.46 0.28 -9.89
N ASP A 267 -3.22 1.16 -10.53
CA ASP A 267 -4.13 2.05 -9.82
C ASP A 267 -5.32 1.27 -9.27
N HIS A 268 -5.79 1.68 -8.09
CA HIS A 268 -7.03 1.15 -7.55
C HIS A 268 -8.19 1.55 -8.46
N VAL A 269 -8.86 0.57 -9.07
CA VAL A 269 -10.12 0.82 -9.75
C VAL A 269 -11.19 0.94 -8.66
N LYS A 270 -11.73 2.15 -8.49
CA LYS A 270 -12.99 2.31 -7.77
C LYS A 270 -14.05 1.59 -8.58
N ASN A 271 -14.44 0.40 -8.13
CA ASN A 271 -15.69 -0.21 -8.56
C ASN A 271 -16.84 0.52 -7.89
#